data_AF-A0A526YMS9-F1
#
_entry.id   AF-A0A526YMS9-F1
#
_cell.length_a   1.000
_cell.length_b   1.000
_cell.length_c   1.000
_cell.angle_alpha   90.00
_cell.angle_beta   90.00
_cell.angle_gamma   90.00
#
_symmetry.space_group_name_H-M   'P 1'
#
loop_
_entity.id
_entity.type
_entity.pdbx_description
1 polymer ?
#
loop_
_entity_poly.entity_id
_entity_poly.type
_entity_poly.pdbx_seq_one_letter_code
_entity_poly.pdbx_strand_id
1 'polypeptide(L)'
;LQRTGLAALVTVYGPRTKAEAMIEGVVRMHGRVSGRTSEGEPYHATDPELLDWVQATAGFGFMEAYHVYVHRLHFFERDTMFAEARPVALLYGAVGAPTSQAELYALFDLMRQRLVASPIVLEFLQIMEDVPVLPGVAQPLQRPFLKAAVEILPRWVRKRLALGDHWTLKPWERAFVKTTAAICESMVLPSSPAVQSCRRLGLPENYLYRRQKAPRHGQYGRDHAGFDVRIRESDGLKVRQWPP
;
A
#
# COMPACT_ATOMS: atom_id res chain seq x y z
N LEU A 1 3.99 -12.59 -5.21
CA LEU A 1 2.93 -11.82 -4.52
C LEU A 1 2.84 -12.08 -3.01
N GLN A 2 2.80 -13.33 -2.54
CA GLN A 2 2.71 -13.64 -1.09
C GLN A 2 3.81 -12.96 -0.24
N ARG A 3 5.07 -13.01 -0.69
CA ARG A 3 6.20 -12.37 0.01
C ARG A 3 6.07 -10.84 0.07
N THR A 4 5.55 -10.21 -1.00
CA THR A 4 5.32 -8.76 -1.06
C THR A 4 4.20 -8.33 -0.11
N GLY A 5 3.09 -9.08 -0.07
CA GLY A 5 1.99 -8.82 0.87
C GLY A 5 2.42 -8.96 2.34
N LEU A 6 3.21 -9.99 2.65
CA LEU A 6 3.80 -10.15 3.98
C LEU A 6 4.75 -8.99 4.31
N ALA A 7 5.60 -8.57 3.37
CA ALA A 7 6.49 -7.44 3.57
C ALA A 7 5.72 -6.17 3.92
N ALA A 8 4.65 -5.84 3.19
CA ALA A 8 3.79 -4.70 3.49
C ALA A 8 3.16 -4.75 4.90
N LEU A 9 2.77 -5.94 5.37
CA LEU A 9 2.23 -6.08 6.73
C LEU A 9 3.31 -5.98 7.80
N VAL A 10 4.51 -6.49 7.54
CA VAL A 10 5.63 -6.44 8.48
C VAL A 10 6.22 -5.03 8.59
N THR A 11 6.23 -4.25 7.52
CA THR A 11 6.68 -2.85 7.58
C THR A 11 5.76 -1.98 8.43
N VAL A 12 4.45 -2.26 8.44
CA VAL A 12 3.47 -1.50 9.22
C VAL A 12 3.35 -2.03 10.66
N TYR A 13 3.27 -3.35 10.83
CA TYR A 13 2.92 -3.96 12.11
C TYR A 13 4.04 -4.78 12.73
N GLY A 14 5.20 -4.91 12.10
CA GLY A 14 6.34 -5.67 12.64
C GLY A 14 7.10 -4.90 13.72
N PRO A 15 7.83 -5.59 14.63
CA PRO A 15 8.89 -4.94 15.40
C PRO A 15 9.90 -4.30 14.45
N ARG A 16 10.40 -3.10 14.80
CA ARG A 16 11.37 -2.35 13.99
C ARG A 16 12.54 -3.21 13.51
N THR A 17 13.18 -3.95 14.41
CA THR A 17 14.32 -4.83 14.09
C THR A 17 13.99 -5.91 13.07
N LYS A 18 12.75 -6.45 13.09
CA LYS A 18 12.31 -7.44 12.10
C LYS A 18 11.99 -6.79 10.75
N ALA A 19 11.40 -5.60 10.77
CA ALA A 19 11.15 -4.86 9.54
C ALA A 19 12.46 -4.47 8.86
N GLU A 20 13.41 -3.87 9.58
CA GLU A 20 14.74 -3.50 9.07
C GLU A 20 15.47 -4.70 8.48
N ALA A 21 15.59 -5.82 9.22
CA ALA A 21 16.27 -7.02 8.72
C ALA A 21 15.62 -7.61 7.45
N MET A 22 14.28 -7.57 7.37
CA MET A 22 13.55 -8.00 6.18
C MET A 22 13.81 -7.06 4.99
N ILE A 23 13.74 -5.74 5.21
CA ILE A 23 13.98 -4.73 4.18
C ILE A 23 15.40 -4.85 3.64
N GLU A 24 16.42 -4.96 4.51
CA GLU A 24 17.80 -5.20 4.10
C GLU A 24 17.94 -6.46 3.25
N GLY A 25 17.21 -7.53 3.58
CA GLY A 25 17.16 -8.75 2.78
C GLY A 25 16.64 -8.49 1.37
N VAL A 26 15.56 -7.71 1.23
CA VAL A 26 14.99 -7.32 -0.06
C VAL A 26 15.97 -6.43 -0.84
N VAL A 27 16.57 -5.43 -0.18
CA VAL A 27 17.57 -4.54 -0.80
C VAL A 27 18.76 -5.33 -1.33
N ARG A 28 19.28 -6.31 -0.56
CA ARG A 28 20.36 -7.22 -1.04
C ARG A 28 19.93 -8.04 -2.25
N MET A 29 18.67 -8.45 -2.33
CA MET A 29 18.16 -9.18 -3.50
C MET A 29 18.05 -8.25 -4.71
N HIS A 30 17.52 -7.02 -4.54
CA HIS A 30 17.46 -6.02 -5.60
C HIS A 30 18.84 -5.62 -6.11
N GLY A 31 19.86 -5.57 -5.24
CA GLY A 31 21.25 -5.31 -5.62
C GLY A 31 21.86 -6.32 -6.60
N ARG A 32 21.17 -7.43 -6.87
CA ARG A 32 21.57 -8.45 -7.86
C ARG A 32 20.77 -8.38 -9.15
N VAL A 33 19.79 -7.48 -9.24
CA VAL A 33 18.87 -7.37 -10.37
C VAL A 33 19.24 -6.15 -11.21
N SER A 34 19.72 -6.42 -12.42
CA SER A 34 20.02 -5.42 -13.44
C SER A 34 19.74 -5.99 -14.82
N GLY A 35 19.62 -5.13 -15.81
CA GLY A 35 19.37 -5.55 -17.18
C GLY A 35 19.27 -4.39 -18.14
N ARG A 36 18.62 -4.63 -19.29
CA ARG A 36 18.24 -3.60 -20.26
C ARG A 36 16.75 -3.69 -20.55
N THR A 37 16.11 -2.56 -20.82
CA THR A 37 14.72 -2.53 -21.31
C THR A 37 14.66 -3.05 -22.75
N SER A 38 13.45 -3.24 -23.29
CA SER A 38 13.23 -3.57 -24.70
C SER A 38 13.82 -2.53 -25.65
N GLU A 39 13.93 -1.28 -25.20
CA GLU A 39 14.49 -0.14 -25.91
C GLU A 39 16.02 -0.05 -25.74
N GLY A 40 16.61 -0.94 -24.95
CA GLY A 40 18.05 -1.02 -24.72
C GLY A 40 18.56 -0.22 -23.52
N GLU A 41 17.71 0.49 -22.80
CA GLU A 41 18.10 1.32 -21.66
C GLU A 41 18.59 0.44 -20.49
N PRO A 42 19.81 0.64 -19.96
CA PRO A 42 20.28 -0.11 -18.81
C PRO A 42 19.47 0.28 -17.56
N TYR A 43 19.17 -0.70 -16.71
CA TYR A 43 18.54 -0.44 -15.43
C TYR A 43 19.18 -1.27 -14.32
N HIS A 44 19.06 -0.75 -13.10
CA HIS A 44 19.40 -1.45 -11.87
C HIS A 44 18.20 -1.36 -10.93
N ALA A 45 17.82 -2.46 -10.27
CA ALA A 45 16.64 -2.48 -9.40
C ALA A 45 16.81 -1.69 -8.10
N THR A 46 18.01 -1.17 -7.84
CA THR A 46 18.28 -0.22 -6.74
C THR A 46 18.41 1.23 -7.21
N ASP A 47 18.06 1.52 -8.47
CA ASP A 47 17.99 2.90 -8.95
C ASP A 47 16.96 3.69 -8.12
N PRO A 48 17.34 4.83 -7.51
CA PRO A 48 16.44 5.58 -6.65
C PRO A 48 15.17 6.07 -7.34
N GLU A 49 15.23 6.49 -8.61
CA GLU A 49 14.03 6.94 -9.34
C GLU A 49 13.07 5.76 -9.57
N LEU A 50 13.61 4.59 -9.90
CA LEU A 50 12.82 3.37 -10.05
C LEU A 50 12.21 2.93 -8.71
N LEU A 51 12.97 3.04 -7.62
CA LEU A 51 12.48 2.71 -6.28
C LEU A 51 11.38 3.68 -5.83
N ASP A 52 11.51 4.98 -6.10
CA ASP A 52 10.48 5.98 -5.85
C ASP A 52 9.20 5.65 -6.63
N TRP A 53 9.33 5.25 -7.90
CA TRP A 53 8.21 4.80 -8.72
C TRP A 53 7.52 3.54 -8.18
N VAL A 54 8.30 2.54 -7.78
CA VAL A 54 7.78 1.29 -7.21
C VAL A 54 7.06 1.56 -5.89
N GLN A 55 7.63 2.37 -5.02
CA GLN A 55 7.03 2.75 -3.75
C GLN A 55 5.71 3.52 -3.97
N ALA A 56 5.70 4.47 -4.91
CA ALA A 56 4.53 5.26 -5.26
C ALA A 56 3.38 4.39 -5.79
N THR A 57 3.67 3.48 -6.71
CA THR A 57 2.67 2.61 -7.33
C THR A 57 2.16 1.53 -6.38
N ALA A 58 3.02 1.00 -5.50
CA ALA A 58 2.60 0.09 -4.43
C ALA A 58 1.69 0.80 -3.42
N GLY A 59 2.09 1.97 -2.92
CA GLY A 59 1.28 2.79 -2.02
C GLY A 59 -0.06 3.18 -2.62
N PHE A 60 -0.07 3.62 -3.89
CA PHE A 60 -1.29 3.88 -4.64
C PHE A 60 -2.21 2.63 -4.70
N GLY A 61 -1.67 1.48 -5.10
CA GLY A 61 -2.45 0.26 -5.24
C GLY A 61 -3.13 -0.17 -3.94
N PHE A 62 -2.38 -0.17 -2.83
CA PHE A 62 -2.93 -0.53 -1.51
C PHE A 62 -4.01 0.47 -1.04
N MET A 63 -3.73 1.76 -1.12
CA MET A 63 -4.67 2.80 -0.65
C MET A 63 -5.90 2.90 -1.53
N GLU A 64 -5.76 2.87 -2.86
CA GLU A 64 -6.90 3.00 -3.77
C GLU A 64 -7.81 1.77 -3.69
N ALA A 65 -7.25 0.56 -3.57
CA ALA A 65 -8.02 -0.65 -3.34
C ALA A 65 -8.82 -0.57 -2.03
N TYR A 66 -8.19 -0.14 -0.93
CA TYR A 66 -8.87 0.04 0.35
C TYR A 66 -9.97 1.11 0.25
N HIS A 67 -9.66 2.27 -0.35
CA HIS A 67 -10.59 3.38 -0.55
C HIS A 67 -11.85 2.98 -1.35
N VAL A 68 -11.67 2.21 -2.42
CA VAL A 68 -12.76 1.86 -3.36
C VAL A 68 -13.60 0.68 -2.87
N TYR A 69 -12.96 -0.34 -2.27
CA TYR A 69 -13.61 -1.62 -1.99
C TYR A 69 -13.86 -1.93 -0.51
N VAL A 70 -13.11 -1.31 0.41
CA VAL A 70 -13.22 -1.56 1.86
C VAL A 70 -13.91 -0.39 2.56
N HIS A 71 -13.25 0.77 2.56
CA HIS A 71 -13.71 1.96 3.29
C HIS A 71 -13.25 3.24 2.59
N ARG A 72 -14.20 4.14 2.31
CA ARG A 72 -13.89 5.42 1.65
C ARG A 72 -13.15 6.34 2.61
N LEU A 73 -11.84 6.42 2.41
CA LEU A 73 -10.97 7.38 3.09
C LEU A 73 -11.28 8.84 2.71
N HIS A 74 -11.18 9.72 3.70
CA HIS A 74 -11.10 11.16 3.53
C HIS A 74 -9.75 11.55 2.89
N PHE A 75 -9.70 12.74 2.29
CA PHE A 75 -8.49 13.24 1.64
C PHE A 75 -7.28 13.28 2.57
N PHE A 76 -7.45 13.80 3.80
CA PHE A 76 -6.35 13.89 4.77
C PHE A 76 -5.83 12.51 5.20
N GLU A 77 -6.69 11.48 5.30
CA GLU A 77 -6.26 10.12 5.66
C GLU A 77 -5.38 9.50 4.57
N ARG A 78 -5.66 9.84 3.30
CA ARG A 78 -4.86 9.40 2.16
C ARG A 78 -3.49 10.06 2.19
N ASP A 79 -3.41 11.36 2.48
CA ASP A 79 -2.14 12.07 2.66
C ASP A 79 -1.34 11.53 3.86
N THR A 80 -2.01 11.29 5.00
CA THR A 80 -1.37 10.71 6.18
C THR A 80 -0.71 9.36 5.86
N MET A 81 -1.37 8.50 5.08
CA MET A 81 -0.78 7.21 4.68
C MET A 81 0.57 7.39 3.96
N PHE A 82 0.65 8.30 2.99
CA PHE A 82 1.89 8.54 2.25
C PHE A 82 2.97 9.16 3.14
N ALA A 83 2.60 10.11 4.00
CA ALA A 83 3.54 10.72 4.94
C ALA A 83 4.11 9.68 5.93
N GLU A 84 3.27 8.81 6.49
CA GLU A 84 3.68 7.74 7.41
C GLU A 84 4.52 6.65 6.74
N ALA A 85 4.38 6.45 5.42
CA ALA A 85 5.17 5.49 4.67
C ALA A 85 6.62 5.95 4.43
N ARG A 86 6.93 7.24 4.60
CA ARG A 86 8.25 7.83 4.27
C ARG A 86 9.43 7.15 4.97
N PRO A 87 9.43 6.91 6.30
CA PRO A 87 10.57 6.29 6.97
C PRO A 87 10.87 4.88 6.42
N VAL A 88 9.84 4.12 6.06
CA VAL A 88 9.99 2.79 5.45
C VAL A 88 10.50 2.89 4.02
N ALA A 89 10.01 3.84 3.23
CA ALA A 89 10.48 4.08 1.87
C ALA A 89 12.00 4.36 1.83
N LEU A 90 12.49 5.17 2.78
CA LEU A 90 13.92 5.47 2.92
C LEU A 90 14.76 4.21 3.17
N LEU A 91 14.26 3.26 3.96
CA LEU A 91 14.97 1.99 4.21
C LEU A 91 15.10 1.12 2.94
N TYR A 92 14.16 1.25 2.01
CA TYR A 92 14.24 0.59 0.69
C TYR A 92 15.14 1.34 -0.30
N GLY A 93 15.57 2.57 0.01
CA GLY A 93 16.33 3.45 -0.90
C GLY A 93 15.46 4.37 -1.76
N ALA A 94 14.15 4.42 -1.52
CA ALA A 94 13.21 5.30 -2.22
C ALA A 94 13.21 6.70 -1.55
N VAL A 95 14.21 7.51 -1.89
CA VAL A 95 14.48 8.81 -1.25
C VAL A 95 13.57 9.95 -1.70
N GLY A 96 12.94 9.83 -2.87
CA GLY A 96 11.99 10.78 -3.45
C GLY A 96 10.55 10.24 -3.48
N ALA A 97 10.24 9.19 -2.74
CA ALA A 97 8.90 8.63 -2.66
C ALA A 97 7.87 9.69 -2.19
N PRO A 98 6.68 9.74 -2.80
CA PRO A 98 5.68 10.77 -2.50
C PRO A 98 5.17 10.63 -1.06
N THR A 99 4.98 11.78 -0.42
CA THR A 99 4.48 11.94 0.94
C THR A 99 3.07 12.51 1.00
N SER A 100 2.47 12.78 -0.16
CA SER A 100 1.09 13.25 -0.32
C SER A 100 0.49 12.76 -1.64
N GLN A 101 -0.84 12.87 -1.77
CA GLN A 101 -1.53 12.62 -3.04
C GLN A 101 -1.07 13.58 -4.15
N ALA A 102 -0.77 14.83 -3.82
CA ALA A 102 -0.32 15.81 -4.80
C ALA A 102 1.04 15.40 -5.41
N GLU A 103 1.99 14.99 -4.57
CA GLU A 103 3.30 14.47 -5.01
C GLU A 103 3.16 13.18 -5.82
N LEU A 104 2.25 12.28 -5.42
CA LEU A 104 1.95 11.07 -6.18
C LEU A 104 1.49 11.39 -7.61
N TYR A 105 0.53 12.32 -7.75
CA TYR A 105 0.02 12.69 -9.07
C TYR A 105 1.06 13.43 -9.91
N ALA A 106 1.91 14.26 -9.30
CA ALA A 106 3.04 14.87 -9.99
C ALA A 106 4.01 13.81 -10.54
N LEU A 107 4.35 12.80 -9.74
CA LEU A 107 5.18 11.68 -10.20
C LEU A 107 4.49 10.87 -11.31
N PHE A 108 3.18 10.66 -11.23
CA PHE A 108 2.42 10.01 -12.30
C PHE A 108 2.48 10.78 -13.61
N ASP A 109 2.45 12.11 -13.56
CA ASP A 109 2.54 12.94 -14.77
C ASP A 109 3.95 12.94 -15.38
N LEU A 110 5.00 12.93 -14.56
CA LEU A 110 6.38 12.73 -15.03
C LEU A 110 6.54 11.37 -15.71
N MET A 111 6.07 10.30 -15.05
CA MET A 111 6.20 8.94 -15.56
C MET A 111 5.27 8.65 -16.73
N ARG A 112 4.19 9.41 -16.89
CA ARG A 112 3.30 9.32 -18.06
C ARG A 112 4.06 9.51 -19.37
N GLN A 113 5.19 10.18 -19.45
CA GLN A 113 5.92 10.26 -20.73
C GLN A 113 6.87 9.09 -20.95
N ARG A 114 7.32 8.44 -19.86
CA ARG A 114 8.31 7.34 -19.88
C ARG A 114 7.69 5.95 -20.02
N LEU A 115 6.43 5.77 -19.62
CA LEU A 115 5.78 4.45 -19.66
C LEU A 115 5.30 4.10 -21.07
N VAL A 116 5.81 3.00 -21.60
CA VAL A 116 5.43 2.39 -22.89
C VAL A 116 4.57 1.15 -22.64
N ALA A 117 3.65 0.87 -23.55
CA ALA A 117 2.89 -0.38 -23.52
C ALA A 117 3.83 -1.56 -23.85
N SER A 118 3.85 -2.58 -23.01
CA SER A 118 4.71 -3.76 -23.19
C SER A 118 3.86 -5.04 -23.19
N PRO A 119 4.11 -6.00 -24.11
CA PRO A 119 3.47 -7.31 -24.10
C PRO A 119 3.60 -8.04 -22.76
N ILE A 120 4.70 -7.80 -22.04
CA ILE A 120 4.98 -8.35 -20.71
C ILE A 120 3.84 -8.08 -19.71
N VAL A 121 3.14 -6.95 -19.84
CA VAL A 121 2.00 -6.63 -18.96
C VAL A 121 0.81 -7.54 -19.22
N LEU A 122 0.54 -7.87 -20.49
CA LEU A 122 -0.55 -8.78 -20.86
C LEU A 122 -0.22 -10.22 -20.49
N GLU A 123 1.03 -10.64 -20.72
CA GLU A 123 1.55 -11.94 -20.25
C GLU A 123 1.43 -12.07 -18.73
N PHE A 124 1.79 -11.02 -17.99
CA PHE A 124 1.63 -11.00 -16.54
C PHE A 124 0.15 -11.14 -16.12
N LEU A 125 -0.77 -10.43 -16.78
CA LEU A 125 -2.20 -10.55 -16.48
C LEU A 125 -2.74 -11.95 -16.79
N GLN A 126 -2.28 -12.57 -17.88
CA GLN A 126 -2.64 -13.95 -18.23
C GLN A 126 -2.12 -14.96 -17.20
N ILE A 127 -0.84 -14.86 -16.82
CA ILE A 127 -0.26 -15.68 -15.74
C ILE A 127 -1.07 -15.51 -14.46
N MET A 128 -1.48 -14.28 -14.15
CA MET A 128 -2.30 -13.98 -12.97
C MET A 128 -3.74 -14.50 -13.07
N GLU A 129 -4.31 -14.72 -14.25
CA GLU A 129 -5.58 -15.44 -14.40
C GLU A 129 -5.39 -16.96 -14.20
N ASP A 130 -4.26 -17.50 -14.63
CA ASP A 130 -3.97 -18.94 -14.64
C ASP A 130 -3.41 -19.49 -13.32
N VAL A 131 -2.69 -18.68 -12.54
CA VAL A 131 -2.11 -19.12 -11.25
C VAL A 131 -3.24 -19.46 -10.27
N PRO A 132 -3.25 -20.67 -9.67
CA PRO A 132 -4.27 -21.07 -8.71
C PRO A 132 -4.04 -20.41 -7.35
N VAL A 133 -4.48 -19.16 -7.19
CA VAL A 133 -4.39 -18.43 -5.91
C VAL A 133 -5.49 -18.92 -4.95
N LEU A 134 -6.62 -19.35 -5.48
CA LEU A 134 -7.73 -19.90 -4.72
C LEU A 134 -7.80 -21.43 -4.87
N PRO A 135 -8.34 -22.15 -3.86
CA PRO A 135 -8.54 -23.60 -3.98
C PRO A 135 -9.55 -23.92 -5.09
N GLY A 136 -9.33 -25.04 -5.79
CA GLY A 136 -9.88 -25.36 -7.12
C GLY A 136 -11.33 -24.93 -7.42
N VAL A 137 -12.30 -25.21 -6.54
CA VAL A 137 -13.71 -24.85 -6.78
C VAL A 137 -13.99 -23.35 -6.71
N ALA A 138 -13.13 -22.58 -6.03
CA ALA A 138 -13.22 -21.13 -5.92
C ALA A 138 -12.38 -20.39 -6.97
N GLN A 139 -11.64 -21.11 -7.83
CA GLN A 139 -10.75 -20.49 -8.83
C GLN A 139 -11.46 -19.46 -9.74
N PRO A 140 -12.71 -19.66 -10.20
CA PRO A 140 -13.42 -18.65 -10.97
C PRO A 140 -13.63 -17.31 -10.22
N LEU A 141 -13.60 -17.33 -8.88
CA LEU A 141 -13.76 -16.14 -8.04
C LEU A 141 -12.49 -15.29 -7.94
N GLN A 142 -11.35 -15.75 -8.48
CA GLN A 142 -10.12 -14.97 -8.56
C GLN A 142 -10.24 -13.81 -9.55
N ARG A 143 -10.92 -14.04 -10.68
CA ARG A 143 -11.03 -13.06 -11.78
C ARG A 143 -11.64 -11.73 -11.35
N PRO A 144 -12.72 -11.68 -10.54
CA PRO A 144 -13.21 -10.44 -9.94
C PRO A 144 -12.13 -9.61 -9.23
N PHE A 145 -11.20 -10.21 -8.48
CA PHE A 145 -10.14 -9.45 -7.80
C PHE A 145 -9.12 -8.88 -8.78
N LEU A 146 -8.81 -9.61 -9.85
CA LEU A 146 -7.90 -9.12 -10.89
C LEU A 146 -8.51 -7.93 -11.65
N LYS A 147 -9.81 -8.04 -11.98
CA LYS A 147 -10.59 -6.92 -12.55
C LYS A 147 -10.66 -5.73 -11.59
N ALA A 148 -10.84 -5.97 -10.30
CA ALA A 148 -10.84 -4.92 -9.29
C ALA A 148 -9.51 -4.14 -9.24
N ALA A 149 -8.38 -4.86 -9.35
CA ALA A 149 -7.04 -4.27 -9.40
C ALA A 149 -6.79 -3.46 -10.69
N VAL A 150 -7.29 -3.93 -11.84
CA VAL A 150 -7.20 -3.16 -13.09
C VAL A 150 -8.12 -1.95 -13.08
N GLU A 151 -9.31 -2.05 -12.47
CA GLU A 151 -10.29 -0.97 -12.46
C GLU A 151 -9.83 0.26 -11.66
N ILE A 152 -9.04 0.07 -10.60
CA ILE A 152 -8.49 1.17 -9.79
C ILE A 152 -7.36 1.93 -10.50
N LEU A 153 -6.82 1.42 -11.60
CA LEU A 153 -5.76 2.11 -12.33
C LEU A 153 -6.26 3.45 -12.88
N PRO A 154 -5.41 4.50 -12.93
CA PRO A 154 -5.76 5.75 -13.58
C PRO A 154 -6.24 5.50 -15.02
N ARG A 155 -7.28 6.23 -15.44
CA ARG A 155 -7.91 6.03 -16.77
C ARG A 155 -6.89 6.10 -17.92
N TRP A 156 -5.87 6.95 -17.80
CA TRP A 156 -4.83 7.08 -18.82
C TRP A 156 -3.93 5.83 -18.90
N VAL A 157 -3.68 5.14 -17.79
CA VAL A 157 -2.93 3.87 -17.75
C VAL A 157 -3.72 2.77 -18.45
N ARG A 158 -5.02 2.64 -18.12
CA ARG A 158 -5.91 1.66 -18.78
C ARG A 158 -5.96 1.86 -20.29
N LYS A 159 -6.09 3.12 -20.75
CA LYS A 159 -6.07 3.46 -22.17
C LYS A 159 -4.74 3.09 -22.83
N ARG A 160 -3.62 3.45 -22.20
CA ARG A 160 -2.28 3.18 -22.76
C ARG A 160 -1.98 1.69 -22.88
N LEU A 161 -2.41 0.90 -21.90
CA LEU A 161 -2.24 -0.56 -21.88
C LEU A 161 -3.32 -1.31 -22.68
N ALA A 162 -4.22 -0.60 -23.37
CA ALA A 162 -5.36 -1.17 -24.08
C ALA A 162 -6.23 -2.12 -23.21
N LEU A 163 -6.35 -1.83 -21.91
CA LEU A 163 -7.15 -2.62 -20.97
C LEU A 163 -8.63 -2.27 -21.13
N GLY A 164 -9.27 -2.97 -22.07
CA GLY A 164 -10.66 -2.77 -22.47
C GLY A 164 -11.71 -3.16 -21.43
N ASP A 165 -12.97 -3.17 -21.86
CA ASP A 165 -14.15 -3.32 -20.98
C ASP A 165 -14.25 -4.68 -20.29
N HIS A 166 -13.56 -5.71 -20.80
CA HIS A 166 -13.51 -7.01 -20.14
C HIS A 166 -12.85 -6.95 -18.75
N TRP A 167 -12.00 -5.95 -18.49
CA TRP A 167 -11.41 -5.67 -17.17
C TRP A 167 -12.31 -4.85 -16.24
N THR A 168 -13.47 -4.38 -16.71
CA THR A 168 -14.42 -3.62 -15.88
C THR A 168 -15.32 -4.57 -15.11
N LEU A 169 -15.48 -4.34 -13.80
CA LEU A 169 -16.31 -5.20 -12.95
C LEU A 169 -17.78 -5.12 -13.35
N LYS A 170 -18.41 -6.28 -13.54
CA LYS A 170 -19.87 -6.41 -13.60
C LYS A 170 -20.47 -6.08 -12.22
N PRO A 171 -21.74 -5.65 -12.14
CA PRO A 171 -22.36 -5.28 -10.86
C PRO A 171 -22.25 -6.37 -9.77
N TRP A 172 -22.45 -7.64 -10.14
CA TRP A 172 -22.32 -8.76 -9.19
C TRP A 172 -20.87 -9.01 -8.76
N GLU A 173 -19.89 -8.87 -9.67
CA GLU A 173 -18.47 -9.03 -9.34
C GLU A 173 -18.04 -7.94 -8.36
N ARG A 174 -18.52 -6.71 -8.57
CA ARG A 174 -18.28 -5.59 -7.64
C ARG A 174 -18.91 -5.86 -6.28
N ALA A 175 -20.15 -6.35 -6.25
CA ALA A 175 -20.82 -6.71 -4.99
C ALA A 175 -20.04 -7.82 -4.27
N PHE A 176 -19.59 -8.85 -5.00
CA PHE A 176 -18.76 -9.92 -4.47
C PHE A 176 -17.45 -9.39 -3.85
N VAL A 177 -16.68 -8.60 -4.59
CA VAL A 177 -15.42 -8.01 -4.10
C VAL A 177 -15.65 -7.17 -2.84
N LYS A 178 -16.67 -6.31 -2.82
CA LYS A 178 -17.00 -5.49 -1.65
C LYS A 178 -17.44 -6.31 -0.44
N THR A 179 -18.21 -7.38 -0.65
CA THR A 179 -18.63 -8.28 0.44
C THR A 179 -17.43 -9.02 1.01
N THR A 180 -16.55 -9.58 0.17
CA THR A 180 -15.33 -10.24 0.65
C THR A 180 -14.42 -9.26 1.39
N ALA A 181 -14.25 -8.05 0.85
CA ALA A 181 -13.49 -6.99 1.51
C ALA A 181 -14.03 -6.66 2.91
N ALA A 182 -15.36 -6.50 3.05
CA ALA A 182 -16.01 -6.25 4.34
C ALA A 182 -15.84 -7.42 5.33
N ILE A 183 -15.92 -8.67 4.85
CA ILE A 183 -15.66 -9.86 5.69
C ILE A 183 -14.20 -9.83 6.17
N CYS A 184 -13.24 -9.69 5.25
CA CYS A 184 -11.81 -9.63 5.59
C CYS A 184 -11.49 -8.52 6.60
N GLU A 185 -12.09 -7.33 6.45
CA GLU A 185 -11.92 -6.21 7.38
C GLU A 185 -12.44 -6.52 8.78
N SER A 186 -13.42 -7.40 8.91
CA SER A 186 -13.97 -7.81 10.21
C SER A 186 -13.26 -9.01 10.85
N MET A 187 -12.41 -9.72 10.11
CA MET A 187 -11.75 -10.94 10.59
C MET A 187 -10.49 -10.61 11.40
N VAL A 188 -10.54 -10.93 12.69
CA VAL A 188 -9.36 -10.91 13.57
C VAL A 188 -8.63 -12.23 13.40
N LEU A 189 -7.52 -12.21 12.64
CA LEU A 189 -6.68 -13.38 12.46
C LEU A 189 -5.54 -13.38 13.50
N PRO A 190 -5.52 -14.29 14.49
CA PRO A 190 -4.54 -14.30 15.58
C PRO A 190 -3.08 -14.37 15.12
N SER A 191 -2.84 -14.95 13.94
CA SER A 191 -1.53 -15.09 13.32
C SER A 191 -1.10 -13.87 12.50
N SER A 192 -1.98 -12.89 12.28
CA SER A 192 -1.64 -11.71 11.47
C SER A 192 -0.64 -10.79 12.18
N PRO A 193 0.25 -10.10 11.45
CA PRO A 193 1.13 -9.09 12.04
C PRO A 193 0.40 -8.01 12.83
N ALA A 194 -0.81 -7.62 12.40
CA ALA A 194 -1.66 -6.64 13.08
C ALA A 194 -2.14 -7.11 14.47
N VAL A 195 -2.62 -8.35 14.60
CA VAL A 195 -2.99 -8.89 15.92
C VAL A 195 -1.76 -9.10 16.80
N GLN A 196 -0.66 -9.56 16.21
CA GLN A 196 0.61 -9.68 16.94
C GLN A 196 1.11 -8.32 17.46
N SER A 197 0.89 -7.22 16.75
CA SER A 197 1.27 -5.88 17.24
C SER A 197 0.40 -5.46 18.42
N CYS A 198 -0.91 -5.70 18.39
CA CYS A 198 -1.81 -5.45 19.52
C CYS A 198 -1.31 -6.17 20.78
N ARG A 199 -0.98 -7.46 20.67
CA ARG A 199 -0.43 -8.25 21.79
C ARG A 199 0.87 -7.68 22.35
N ARG A 200 1.81 -7.28 21.48
CA ARG A 200 3.09 -6.68 21.91
C ARG A 200 2.90 -5.35 22.64
N LEU A 201 1.84 -4.61 22.31
CA LEU A 201 1.49 -3.34 22.94
C LEU A 201 0.56 -3.50 24.16
N GLY A 202 0.22 -4.73 24.56
CA GLY A 202 -0.71 -4.99 25.67
C GLY A 202 -2.17 -4.59 25.36
N LEU A 203 -2.52 -4.42 24.09
CA LEU A 203 -3.84 -4.02 23.62
C LEU A 203 -4.71 -5.25 23.30
N PRO A 204 -6.05 -5.14 23.38
CA PRO A 204 -6.95 -6.21 22.92
C PRO A 204 -6.69 -6.60 21.46
N GLU A 205 -6.84 -7.88 21.12
CA GLU A 205 -6.54 -8.40 19.77
C GLU A 205 -7.37 -7.74 18.65
N ASN A 206 -8.57 -7.29 18.98
CA ASN A 206 -9.46 -6.59 18.07
C ASN A 206 -9.27 -5.06 18.10
N TYR A 207 -8.23 -4.52 18.73
CA TYR A 207 -8.03 -3.08 18.91
C TYR A 207 -8.02 -2.34 17.57
N LEU A 208 -7.27 -2.84 16.58
CA LEU A 208 -7.17 -2.26 15.23
C LEU A 208 -8.44 -2.47 14.37
N TYR A 209 -9.31 -3.40 14.77
CA TYR A 209 -10.53 -3.78 14.04
C TYR A 209 -11.78 -3.10 14.60
N ARG A 210 -11.68 -2.54 15.81
CA ARG A 210 -12.73 -1.68 16.36
C ARG A 210 -12.68 -0.36 15.62
N ARG A 211 -13.75 -0.04 14.89
CA ARG A 211 -13.97 1.33 14.41
C ARG A 211 -13.91 2.28 15.60
N GLN A 212 -12.81 3.01 15.71
CA GLN A 212 -12.79 4.18 16.58
C GLN A 212 -13.79 5.16 15.98
N LYS A 213 -14.82 5.55 16.73
CA LYS A 213 -15.66 6.67 16.32
C LYS A 213 -14.72 7.87 16.21
N ALA A 214 -14.55 8.41 15.00
CA ALA A 214 -13.86 9.68 14.83
C ALA A 214 -14.43 10.68 15.84
N PRO A 215 -13.60 11.40 16.61
CA PRO A 215 -14.10 12.43 17.51
C PRO A 215 -14.96 13.40 16.68
N ARG A 216 -16.17 13.70 17.16
CA ARG A 216 -17.06 14.68 16.51
C ARG A 216 -16.30 16.00 16.42
N HIS A 217 -15.92 16.42 15.21
CA HIS A 217 -15.38 17.76 15.01
C HIS A 217 -16.48 18.78 15.26
N GLY A 218 -16.43 19.37 16.46
CA GLY A 218 -17.38 20.37 16.93
C GLY A 218 -17.03 20.87 18.31
N GLN A 219 -15.74 21.12 18.59
CA GLN A 219 -15.25 21.88 19.75
C GLN A 219 -13.72 22.01 19.68
N TYR A 220 -13.22 22.79 18.73
CA TYR A 220 -11.99 23.55 18.96
C TYR A 220 -12.22 24.90 18.33
N GLY A 221 -12.68 25.83 19.17
CA GLY A 221 -12.69 27.25 18.85
C GLY A 221 -11.27 27.71 18.55
N ARG A 222 -11.17 28.62 17.60
CA ARG A 222 -9.99 29.45 17.42
C ARG A 222 -9.69 30.15 18.74
N ASP A 223 -8.57 29.82 19.36
CA ASP A 223 -7.87 30.74 20.26
C ASP A 223 -6.37 30.63 19.98
N HIS A 224 -5.80 31.77 19.61
CA HIS A 224 -4.38 31.98 19.42
C HIS A 224 -3.70 31.98 20.78
N ALA A 225 -2.95 30.92 21.11
CA ALA A 225 -1.71 30.92 21.92
C ALA A 225 -1.43 29.50 22.45
N GLY A 226 -0.19 29.06 22.32
CA GLY A 226 0.44 28.08 23.22
C GLY A 226 -0.15 26.67 23.22
N PHE A 227 0.56 25.73 22.59
CA PHE A 227 0.43 24.31 22.88
C PHE A 227 0.59 24.05 24.39
N ASP A 228 -0.44 23.53 25.05
CA ASP A 228 -0.30 22.87 26.36
C ASP A 228 -1.23 21.63 26.40
N VAL A 229 -0.69 20.48 25.97
CA VAL A 229 -1.31 19.17 26.17
C VAL A 229 -0.66 18.56 27.40
N ARG A 230 -1.34 18.66 28.55
CA ARG A 230 -1.02 17.88 29.75
C ARG A 230 -1.34 16.41 29.49
N ILE A 231 -0.33 15.67 29.03
CA ILE A 231 -0.27 14.22 29.12
C ILE A 231 0.03 13.87 30.58
N ARG A 232 -0.87 13.15 31.25
CA ARG A 232 -0.59 12.54 32.55
C ARG A 232 0.54 11.52 32.37
N GLU A 233 1.68 11.82 32.96
CA GLU A 233 2.82 10.90 33.12
C GLU A 233 2.44 9.70 33.99
N SER A 234 2.66 8.50 33.47
CA SER A 234 3.19 7.38 34.25
C SER A 234 4.05 6.50 33.34
N ASP A 235 5.36 6.69 33.50
CA ASP A 235 6.48 5.79 33.26
C ASP A 235 6.74 5.20 31.87
N GLY A 236 7.60 5.91 31.11
CA GLY A 236 8.90 5.33 30.76
C GLY A 236 9.13 4.84 29.32
N LEU A 237 9.29 5.76 28.36
CA LEU A 237 10.46 5.84 27.44
C LEU A 237 10.24 6.99 26.43
N LYS A 238 11.01 8.06 26.60
CA LYS A 238 10.96 9.30 25.80
C LYS A 238 11.67 9.11 24.46
N VAL A 239 11.00 9.53 23.39
CA VAL A 239 11.58 9.78 22.06
C VAL A 239 12.55 10.95 22.17
N ARG A 240 13.84 10.72 21.88
CA ARG A 240 14.77 11.80 21.54
C ARG A 240 14.85 11.92 20.03
N GLN A 241 14.75 13.17 19.56
CA GLN A 241 15.06 13.61 18.21
C GLN A 241 16.42 13.05 17.76
N TRP A 242 16.49 12.63 16.50
CA TRP A 242 17.72 12.17 15.86
C TRP A 242 18.30 13.30 14.99
N PRO A 243 19.51 13.80 15.25
CA PRO A 243 20.28 14.55 14.25
C PRO A 243 21.27 13.61 13.54
N PRO A 244 21.79 14.08 12.39
CA PRO A 244 21.46 13.55 11.07
C PRO A 244 21.71 12.03 10.88
#